data_AF-A0A930W0N7-F1
#
_entry.id   AF-A0A930W0N7-F1
#
_cell.length_a   1.000
_cell.length_b   1.000
_cell.length_c   1.000
_cell.angle_alpha   90.00
_cell.angle_beta   90.00
_cell.angle_gamma   90.00
#
_symmetry.space_group_name_H-M   'P 1'
#
loop_
_entity.id
_entity.type
_entity.pdbx_description
1 polymer ?
#
loop_
_entity_poly.entity_id
_entity_poly.type
_entity_poly.pdbx_seq_one_letter_code
_entity_poly.pdbx_strand_id
1 'polypeptide(L)'
;MKQRLSKKEYLFVASLLFGLVFGAGNLIFPASMGQRAGMEMLPALVGFCITGVGLPLLGIAAISITASDSLSAIGNRVGRRFSLLFTCALYLCIGPLFAIPRTATVSFQVGVLPFVAPPLHDILLLAFTALFFAVVLFFSLRPSGILIWIGKVLNPLFLFFLAIMIVAA
;
A
#
# COMPACT_ATOMS: atom_id res chain seq x y z
N MET A 1 -18.01 -12.45 -23.16
CA MET A 1 -16.87 -13.22 -23.69
C MET A 1 -15.90 -13.51 -22.55
N LYS A 2 -15.71 -14.77 -22.14
CA LYS A 2 -14.66 -15.14 -21.16
C LYS A 2 -13.32 -15.20 -21.89
N GLN A 3 -12.64 -14.06 -22.05
CA GLN A 3 -11.24 -14.07 -22.49
C GLN A 3 -10.41 -14.72 -21.39
N ARG A 4 -9.86 -15.91 -21.67
CA ARG A 4 -8.87 -16.53 -20.79
C ARG A 4 -7.56 -15.78 -21.01
N LEU A 5 -7.06 -15.15 -19.96
CA LEU A 5 -5.76 -14.48 -19.99
C LEU A 5 -4.65 -15.49 -20.31
N SER A 6 -3.68 -15.06 -21.09
CA SER A 6 -2.44 -15.80 -21.31
C SER A 6 -1.66 -15.95 -19.99
N LYS A 7 -0.82 -16.98 -19.87
CA LYS A 7 0.04 -17.18 -18.68
C LYS A 7 0.88 -15.93 -18.36
N LYS A 8 1.32 -15.20 -19.40
CA LYS A 8 2.08 -13.95 -19.25
C LYS A 8 1.22 -12.82 -18.67
N GLU A 9 -0.03 -12.73 -19.09
CA GLU A 9 -0.98 -11.73 -18.61
C GLU A 9 -1.40 -12.02 -17.16
N TYR A 10 -1.61 -13.30 -16.82
CA TYR A 10 -1.83 -13.72 -15.43
C TYR A 10 -0.68 -13.31 -14.51
N LEU A 11 0.56 -13.57 -14.93
CA LEU A 11 1.74 -13.18 -14.15
C LEU A 11 1.83 -11.66 -13.99
N PHE A 12 1.51 -10.90 -15.04
CA PHE A 12 1.51 -9.44 -15.00
C PHE A 12 0.41 -8.89 -14.08
N VAL A 13 -0.80 -9.42 -14.14
CA VAL A 13 -1.91 -9.04 -13.25
C VAL A 13 -1.60 -9.43 -11.81
N ALA A 14 -1.05 -10.62 -11.56
CA ALA A 14 -0.64 -11.04 -10.22
C ALA A 14 0.47 -10.14 -9.66
N SER A 15 1.46 -9.77 -10.48
CA SER A 15 2.52 -8.82 -10.14
C SER A 15 1.95 -7.44 -9.81
N LEU A 16 1.00 -6.94 -10.60
CA LEU A 16 0.34 -5.66 -10.34
C LEU A 16 -0.47 -5.70 -9.04
N LEU A 17 -1.27 -6.73 -8.82
CA LEU A 17 -2.05 -6.91 -7.59
C LEU A 17 -1.14 -7.03 -6.37
N PHE A 18 -0.03 -7.77 -6.50
CA PHE A 18 1.01 -7.83 -5.49
C PHE A 18 1.56 -6.44 -5.21
N GLY A 19 2.03 -5.69 -6.21
CA GLY A 19 2.60 -4.35 -5.99
C GLY A 19 1.61 -3.32 -5.42
N LEU A 20 0.31 -3.48 -5.69
CA LEU A 20 -0.74 -2.62 -5.14
C LEU A 20 -1.08 -2.94 -3.68
N VAL A 21 -1.07 -4.22 -3.30
CA VAL A 21 -1.43 -4.68 -1.93
C VAL A 21 -0.21 -4.75 -1.03
N PHE A 22 0.95 -5.11 -1.56
CA PHE A 22 2.20 -5.29 -0.86
C PHE A 22 2.97 -3.95 -0.81
N GLY A 23 2.49 -3.04 0.05
CA GLY A 23 3.10 -1.72 0.28
C GLY A 23 4.07 -1.68 1.47
N ALA A 24 4.61 -0.49 1.77
CA ALA A 24 5.58 -0.27 2.86
C ALA A 24 5.10 -0.77 4.23
N GLY A 25 3.79 -0.67 4.52
CA GLY A 25 3.21 -1.21 5.76
C GLY A 25 3.40 -2.72 5.88
N ASN A 26 3.23 -3.47 4.78
CA ASN A 26 3.37 -4.92 4.76
C ASN A 26 4.83 -5.40 4.81
N LEU A 27 5.80 -4.48 4.78
CA LEU A 27 7.22 -4.79 4.96
C LEU A 27 7.70 -4.35 6.36
N ILE A 28 7.35 -3.13 6.78
CA ILE A 28 7.81 -2.55 8.04
C ILE A 28 7.13 -3.20 9.24
N PHE A 29 5.81 -3.43 9.18
CA PHE A 29 5.07 -3.97 10.32
C PHE A 29 5.42 -5.42 10.63
N PRO A 30 5.53 -6.35 9.66
CA PRO A 30 5.90 -7.73 9.97
C PRO A 30 7.30 -7.85 10.54
N ALA A 31 8.26 -7.07 10.03
CA ALA A 31 9.62 -7.04 10.58
C ALA A 31 9.61 -6.58 12.04
N SER A 32 8.93 -5.46 12.34
CA SER A 32 8.80 -4.98 13.72
C SER A 32 7.97 -5.92 14.60
N MET A 33 6.94 -6.57 14.07
CA MET A 33 6.09 -7.51 14.79
C MET A 33 6.86 -8.77 15.13
N GLY A 34 7.63 -9.33 14.18
CA GLY A 34 8.49 -10.48 14.41
C GLY A 34 9.55 -10.22 15.47
N GLN A 35 10.20 -9.05 15.42
CA GLN A 35 11.16 -8.64 16.46
C GLN A 35 10.54 -8.55 17.86
N ARG A 36 9.27 -8.13 17.96
CA ARG A 36 8.55 -8.00 19.24
C ARG A 36 7.89 -9.29 19.70
N ALA A 37 7.57 -10.21 18.78
CA ALA A 37 6.87 -11.45 19.09
C ALA A 37 7.74 -12.45 19.87
N GLY A 38 9.06 -12.40 19.69
CA GLY A 38 9.99 -13.28 20.39
C GLY A 38 9.63 -14.75 20.16
N MET A 39 9.28 -15.47 21.23
CA MET A 39 8.90 -16.89 21.17
C MET A 39 7.52 -17.13 20.51
N GLU A 40 6.64 -16.12 20.47
CA GLU A 40 5.28 -16.21 19.91
C GLU A 40 5.24 -15.81 18.42
N MET A 41 6.34 -16.01 17.69
CA MET A 41 6.44 -15.66 16.28
C MET A 41 5.42 -16.39 15.39
N LEU A 42 5.17 -17.67 15.67
CA LEU A 42 4.24 -18.49 14.87
C LEU A 42 2.78 -18.00 14.97
N PRO A 43 2.20 -17.77 16.16
CA PRO A 43 0.89 -17.15 16.29
C PRO A 43 0.81 -15.75 15.66
N ALA A 44 1.86 -14.92 15.82
CA ALA A 44 1.92 -13.60 15.22
C ALA A 44 1.91 -13.66 13.68
N LEU A 45 2.65 -14.61 13.08
CA LEU A 45 2.69 -14.83 11.64
C LEU A 45 1.31 -15.25 11.10
N VAL A 46 0.65 -16.20 11.76
CA VAL A 46 -0.68 -16.67 11.34
C VAL A 46 -1.70 -15.52 11.42
N GLY A 47 -1.70 -14.77 12.52
CA GLY A 47 -2.56 -13.59 12.67
C GLY A 47 -2.30 -12.53 11.60
N PHE A 48 -1.04 -12.28 11.27
CA PHE A 48 -0.65 -11.38 10.18
C PHE A 48 -1.12 -11.90 8.81
N CYS A 49 -0.95 -13.19 8.51
CA CYS A 49 -1.41 -13.76 7.25
C CYS A 49 -2.94 -13.64 7.07
N ILE A 50 -3.72 -13.89 8.12
CA ILE A 50 -5.19 -13.78 8.08
C ILE A 50 -5.61 -12.32 7.85
N THR A 51 -5.04 -11.39 8.62
CA THR A 51 -5.49 -9.99 8.63
C THR A 51 -4.84 -9.14 7.54
N GLY A 52 -3.54 -9.27 7.34
CA GLY A 52 -2.74 -8.48 6.39
C GLY A 52 -2.81 -8.98 4.95
N VAL A 53 -3.06 -10.28 4.73
CA VAL A 53 -3.13 -10.86 3.38
C VAL A 53 -4.52 -11.41 3.06
N GLY A 54 -5.12 -12.18 3.98
CA GLY A 54 -6.42 -12.82 3.78
C GLY A 54 -7.56 -11.82 3.56
N LEU A 55 -7.75 -10.87 4.49
CA LEU A 55 -8.84 -9.90 4.40
C LEU A 55 -8.76 -8.99 3.14
N PRO A 56 -7.59 -8.43 2.75
CA PRO A 56 -7.48 -7.68 1.50
C PRO A 56 -7.81 -8.50 0.27
N LEU A 57 -7.34 -9.77 0.19
CA LEU A 57 -7.66 -10.66 -0.91
C LEU A 57 -9.16 -10.97 -0.98
N LEU A 58 -9.80 -11.23 0.17
CA LEU A 58 -11.25 -11.40 0.25
C LEU A 58 -12.00 -10.14 -0.20
N GLY A 59 -11.49 -8.96 0.14
CA GLY A 59 -12.04 -7.67 -0.32
C GLY A 59 -11.97 -7.52 -1.85
N ILE A 60 -10.82 -7.81 -2.45
CA ILE A 60 -10.64 -7.79 -3.91
C ILE A 60 -11.57 -8.81 -4.58
N ALA A 61 -11.64 -10.04 -4.03
CA ALA A 61 -12.54 -11.07 -4.52
C ALA A 61 -14.00 -10.61 -4.45
N ALA A 62 -14.45 -10.06 -3.32
CA ALA A 62 -15.80 -9.56 -3.15
C ALA A 62 -16.14 -8.45 -4.15
N ILE A 63 -15.25 -7.49 -4.35
CA ILE A 63 -15.44 -6.42 -5.34
C ILE A 63 -15.52 -7.00 -6.76
N SER A 64 -14.62 -7.94 -7.10
CA SER A 64 -14.60 -8.59 -8.41
C SER A 64 -15.86 -9.40 -8.72
N ILE A 65 -16.43 -10.08 -7.71
CA ILE A 65 -17.67 -10.86 -7.84
C ILE A 65 -18.88 -9.94 -7.95
N THR A 66 -18.88 -8.84 -7.22
CA THR A 66 -20.02 -7.90 -7.18
C THR A 66 -20.12 -7.09 -8.48
N ALA A 67 -19.05 -7.04 -9.30
CA ALA A 67 -18.98 -6.38 -10.61
C ALA A 67 -19.57 -4.95 -10.60
N SER A 68 -19.46 -4.26 -9.47
CA SER A 68 -20.02 -2.92 -9.30
C SER A 68 -19.01 -1.87 -9.74
N ASP A 69 -19.47 -0.91 -10.54
CA ASP A 69 -18.62 0.13 -11.12
C ASP A 69 -18.06 1.12 -10.10
N SER A 70 -18.61 1.17 -8.88
CA SER A 70 -18.12 2.06 -7.83
C SER A 70 -18.39 1.55 -6.42
N LEU A 71 -17.55 2.00 -5.48
CA LEU A 71 -17.74 1.76 -4.06
C LEU A 71 -19.10 2.29 -3.57
N SER A 72 -19.57 3.39 -4.16
CA SER A 72 -20.86 3.98 -3.85
C SER A 72 -22.03 3.09 -4.33
N ALA A 73 -21.89 2.39 -5.45
CA ALA A 73 -22.87 1.42 -5.91
C ALA A 73 -23.00 0.21 -4.96
N ILE A 74 -21.88 -0.23 -4.36
CA ILE A 74 -21.87 -1.25 -3.32
C ILE A 74 -22.56 -0.73 -2.04
N GLY A 75 -22.18 0.47 -1.59
CA GLY A 75 -22.75 1.10 -0.39
C GLY A 75 -24.24 1.43 -0.51
N ASN A 76 -24.75 1.68 -1.72
CA ASN A 76 -26.17 1.95 -1.97
C ASN A 76 -27.08 0.76 -1.63
N ARG A 77 -26.54 -0.48 -1.59
CA ARG A 77 -27.29 -1.64 -1.10
C ARG A 77 -27.66 -1.53 0.39
N VAL A 78 -26.86 -0.82 1.18
CA VAL A 78 -27.14 -0.53 2.59
C VAL A 78 -28.02 0.71 2.72
N GLY A 79 -27.75 1.73 1.89
CA GLY A 79 -28.58 2.92 1.77
C GLY A 79 -27.80 4.12 1.26
N ARG A 80 -28.50 5.06 0.61
CA ARG A 80 -27.89 6.22 -0.07
C ARG A 80 -27.09 7.12 0.89
N ARG A 81 -27.60 7.34 2.11
CA ARG A 81 -26.91 8.14 3.14
C ARG A 81 -25.63 7.47 3.63
N PHE A 82 -25.69 6.16 3.88
CA PHE A 82 -24.53 5.36 4.29
C PHE A 82 -23.46 5.37 3.20
N SER A 83 -23.85 5.11 1.96
CA SER A 83 -22.95 5.10 0.80
C SER A 83 -22.14 6.39 0.67
N LEU A 84 -22.81 7.54 0.76
CA LEU A 84 -22.16 8.85 0.65
C LEU A 84 -21.21 9.11 1.83
N LEU A 85 -21.67 8.92 3.06
CA LEU A 85 -20.84 9.16 4.25
C LEU A 85 -19.62 8.24 4.27
N PHE A 86 -19.80 6.95 3.98
CA PHE A 86 -18.73 5.96 3.97
C PHE A 86 -17.72 6.25 2.85
N THR A 87 -18.18 6.57 1.65
CA THR A 87 -17.28 6.88 0.52
C THR A 87 -16.49 8.16 0.78
N CYS A 88 -17.14 9.21 1.30
CA CYS A 88 -16.46 10.46 1.67
C CYS A 88 -15.42 10.23 2.78
N ALA A 89 -15.80 9.51 3.85
CA ALA A 89 -14.89 9.18 4.94
C ALA A 89 -13.68 8.39 4.44
N LEU A 90 -13.90 7.40 3.57
CA LEU A 90 -12.81 6.62 2.96
C LEU A 90 -11.87 7.48 2.14
N TYR A 91 -12.39 8.38 1.28
CA TYR A 91 -11.54 9.25 0.47
C TYR A 91 -10.74 10.23 1.33
N LEU A 92 -11.33 10.76 2.40
CA LEU A 92 -10.63 11.60 3.36
C LEU A 92 -9.53 10.84 4.12
N CYS A 93 -9.81 9.62 4.56
CA CYS A 93 -8.85 8.75 5.24
C CYS A 93 -7.70 8.32 4.32
N ILE A 94 -7.99 7.94 3.07
CA ILE A 94 -6.96 7.57 2.10
C ILE A 94 -6.12 8.79 1.74
N GLY A 95 -6.77 9.92 1.47
CA GLY A 95 -6.11 11.14 1.06
C GLY A 95 -5.53 11.93 2.24
N PRO A 96 -6.09 13.10 2.56
CA PRO A 96 -5.43 14.09 3.41
C PRO A 96 -5.31 13.70 4.89
N LEU A 97 -6.17 12.84 5.42
CA LEU A 97 -6.27 12.66 6.88
C LEU A 97 -5.36 11.57 7.45
N PHE A 98 -5.02 10.54 6.68
CA PHE A 98 -4.35 9.38 7.26
C PHE A 98 -3.32 8.72 6.36
N ALA A 99 -3.74 8.00 5.31
CA ALA A 99 -2.84 7.07 4.63
C ALA A 99 -1.69 7.79 3.91
N ILE A 100 -1.99 8.85 3.13
CA ILE A 100 -0.96 9.60 2.42
C ILE A 100 0.04 10.28 3.37
N PRO A 101 -0.36 11.10 4.37
CA PRO A 101 0.60 11.67 5.33
C PRO A 101 1.38 10.61 6.10
N ARG A 102 0.75 9.48 6.44
CA ARG A 102 1.41 8.39 7.15
C ARG A 102 2.55 7.78 6.34
N THR A 103 2.39 7.63 5.03
CA THR A 103 3.47 7.09 4.18
C THR A 103 4.69 8.00 4.18
N ALA A 104 4.52 9.33 4.08
CA ALA A 104 5.63 10.29 4.10
C ALA A 104 6.41 10.23 5.42
N THR A 105 5.67 10.26 6.54
CA THR A 105 6.28 10.25 7.88
C THR A 105 7.00 8.94 8.20
N VAL A 106 6.42 7.80 7.81
CA VAL A 106 7.06 6.48 8.00
C VAL A 106 8.31 6.34 7.14
N SER A 107 8.29 6.81 5.89
CA SER A 107 9.48 6.82 5.03
C SER A 107 10.61 7.68 5.61
N PHE A 108 10.29 8.83 6.21
CA PHE A 108 11.28 9.63 6.93
C PHE A 108 11.84 8.89 8.16
N GLN A 109 10.97 8.33 9.00
CA GLN A 109 11.35 7.63 10.23
C GLN A 109 12.25 6.43 10.00
N VAL A 110 11.99 5.65 8.94
CA VAL A 110 12.75 4.42 8.66
C VAL A 110 13.96 4.71 7.77
N GLY A 111 13.85 5.64 6.82
CA GLY A 111 14.88 5.85 5.80
C GLY A 111 15.87 6.97 6.08
N VAL A 112 15.48 8.00 6.84
CA VAL A 112 16.28 9.23 6.99
C VAL A 112 16.65 9.48 8.44
N LEU A 113 15.68 9.35 9.37
CA LEU A 113 15.88 9.62 10.80
C LEU A 113 17.10 8.92 11.43
N PRO A 114 17.42 7.64 11.12
CA PRO A 114 18.58 6.96 11.71
C PRO A 114 19.93 7.63 11.38
N PHE A 115 19.98 8.47 10.34
CA PHE A 115 21.20 9.10 9.83
C PHE A 115 21.30 10.60 10.18
N VAL A 116 20.36 11.15 10.97
CA VAL A 116 20.23 12.60 11.20
C VAL A 116 20.41 12.95 12.68
N ALA A 117 21.18 14.00 12.95
CA ALA A 117 21.40 14.52 14.30
C ALA A 117 20.11 15.12 14.90
N PRO A 118 19.85 14.95 16.22
CA PRO A 118 18.64 15.41 16.90
C PRO A 118 18.18 16.85 16.63
N PRO A 119 19.07 17.87 16.61
CA PRO A 119 18.62 19.26 16.45
C PRO A 119 18.10 19.60 15.04
N LEU A 120 18.30 18.73 14.05
CA LEU A 120 17.87 18.96 12.66
C LEU A 120 16.59 18.20 12.30
N HIS A 121 16.00 17.42 13.23
CA HIS A 121 14.90 16.51 12.94
C HIS A 121 13.66 17.22 12.38
N ASP A 122 13.22 18.32 12.98
CA ASP A 122 11.98 19.01 12.56
C ASP A 122 12.12 19.71 11.20
N ILE A 123 13.27 20.38 10.99
CA ILE A 123 13.56 21.09 9.74
C ILE A 123 13.69 20.08 8.59
N LEU A 124 14.37 18.96 8.84
CA LEU A 124 14.57 17.93 7.82
C LEU A 124 13.29 17.13 7.55
N LEU A 125 12.44 16.91 8.57
CA LEU A 125 11.12 16.32 8.39
C LEU A 125 10.25 17.20 7.48
N LEU A 126 10.25 18.52 7.71
CA LEU A 126 9.50 19.46 6.86
C LEU A 126 10.01 19.43 5.42
N ALA A 127 11.33 19.52 5.23
CA ALA A 127 11.95 19.48 3.90
C ALA A 127 11.69 18.15 3.18
N PHE A 128 11.84 17.02 3.88
CA PHE A 128 11.57 15.69 3.33
C PHE A 128 10.10 15.53 2.93
N THR A 129 9.18 15.96 3.79
CA THR A 129 7.74 15.85 3.54
C THR A 129 7.34 16.72 2.35
N ALA A 130 7.86 17.96 2.25
CA ALA A 130 7.63 18.84 1.11
C ALA A 130 8.16 18.22 -0.20
N LEU A 131 9.37 17.67 -0.19
CA LEU A 131 9.95 16.99 -1.34
C LEU A 131 9.15 15.75 -1.73
N PHE A 132 8.80 14.91 -0.76
CA PHE A 132 7.99 13.70 -0.97
C PHE A 132 6.67 14.05 -1.65
N PHE A 133 5.96 15.06 -1.15
CA PHE A 133 4.71 15.52 -1.75
C PHE A 133 4.87 16.16 -3.12
N ALA A 134 5.97 16.88 -3.38
CA ALA A 134 6.27 17.41 -4.70
C ALA A 134 6.46 16.27 -5.73
N VAL A 135 7.17 15.20 -5.37
CA VAL A 135 7.34 14.02 -6.22
C VAL A 135 6.00 13.30 -6.43
N VAL A 136 5.23 13.08 -5.36
CA VAL A 136 3.89 12.47 -5.45
C VAL A 136 2.98 13.28 -6.37
N LEU A 137 2.98 14.61 -6.25
CA LEU A 137 2.20 15.50 -7.11
C LEU A 137 2.62 15.39 -8.57
N PHE A 138 3.93 15.36 -8.85
CA PHE A 138 4.44 15.20 -10.21
C PHE A 138 3.96 13.91 -10.88
N PHE A 139 3.97 12.78 -10.17
CA PHE A 139 3.45 11.51 -10.68
C PHE A 139 1.92 11.51 -10.78
N SER A 140 1.23 12.13 -9.83
CA SER A 140 -0.23 12.23 -9.82
C SER A 140 -0.78 13.02 -11.01
N LEU A 141 -0.06 14.06 -11.46
CA LEU A 141 -0.42 14.86 -12.65
C LEU A 141 -0.22 14.10 -13.98
N ARG A 142 0.38 12.89 -13.98
CA ARG A 142 0.60 12.06 -15.17
C ARG A 142 -0.11 10.70 -15.07
N PRO A 143 -1.45 10.66 -15.05
CA PRO A 143 -2.22 9.44 -14.82
C PRO A 143 -2.12 8.39 -15.94
N SER A 144 -1.75 8.80 -17.16
CA SER A 144 -1.66 7.90 -18.33
C SER A 144 -0.60 6.80 -18.20
N GLY A 145 0.32 6.91 -17.23
CA GLY A 145 1.40 5.95 -17.03
C GLY A 145 1.22 5.01 -15.84
N ILE A 146 0.12 5.02 -15.09
CA ILE A 146 0.00 4.28 -13.80
C ILE A 146 0.38 2.80 -13.95
N LEU A 147 -0.12 2.12 -14.98
CA LEU A 147 0.19 0.71 -15.23
C LEU A 147 1.68 0.47 -15.54
N ILE A 148 2.34 1.43 -16.18
CA ILE A 148 3.77 1.37 -16.52
C ILE A 148 4.60 1.65 -15.27
N TRP A 149 4.31 2.75 -14.58
CA TRP A 149 5.04 3.17 -13.38
C TRP A 149 4.91 2.15 -12.26
N ILE A 150 3.69 1.74 -11.89
CA ILE A 150 3.48 0.79 -10.79
C ILE A 150 3.92 -0.62 -11.21
N GLY A 151 3.39 -1.12 -12.33
CA GLY A 151 3.54 -2.53 -12.70
C GLY A 151 4.90 -2.90 -13.30
N LYS A 152 5.48 -2.04 -14.14
CA LYS A 152 6.74 -2.34 -14.84
C LYS A 152 7.99 -1.76 -14.18
N VAL A 153 7.86 -0.69 -13.39
CA VAL A 153 9.03 -0.01 -12.81
C VAL A 153 9.07 -0.19 -11.30
N LEU A 154 8.05 0.27 -10.59
CA LEU A 154 8.05 0.33 -9.13
C LEU A 154 8.01 -1.06 -8.51
N ASN A 155 7.15 -1.96 -9.00
CA ASN A 155 7.03 -3.30 -8.44
C ASN A 155 8.30 -4.16 -8.64
N PRO A 156 8.93 -4.22 -9.84
CA PRO A 156 10.21 -4.92 -9.99
C PRO A 156 11.35 -4.32 -9.16
N LEU A 157 11.43 -2.99 -9.08
CA LEU A 157 12.41 -2.30 -8.24
C LEU A 157 12.20 -2.65 -6.76
N PHE A 158 10.94 -2.66 -6.32
CA PHE A 158 10.57 -3.05 -4.97
C PHE A 158 10.95 -4.51 -4.67
N LEU A 159 10.61 -5.45 -5.56
CA LEU A 159 11.00 -6.86 -5.43
C LEU A 159 12.52 -7.05 -5.40
N PHE A 160 13.26 -6.25 -6.17
CA PHE A 160 14.72 -6.26 -6.16
C PHE A 160 15.29 -5.83 -4.81
N PHE A 161 14.82 -4.70 -4.25
CA PHE A 161 15.25 -4.26 -2.91
C PHE A 161 14.80 -5.22 -1.80
N LEU A 162 13.61 -5.82 -1.92
CA LEU A 162 13.15 -6.86 -1.00
C LEU A 162 14.08 -8.07 -1.02
N ALA A 163 14.51 -8.52 -2.21
CA ALA A 163 15.45 -9.63 -2.35
C ALA A 163 16.80 -9.30 -1.70
N ILE A 164 17.33 -8.09 -1.91
CA ILE A 164 18.54 -7.63 -1.23
C ILE A 164 18.36 -7.67 0.29
N MET A 165 17.24 -7.15 0.79
CA MET A 165 16.97 -7.13 2.22
C MET A 165 16.92 -8.54 2.82
N ILE A 166 16.29 -9.51 2.15
CA ILE A 166 16.22 -10.90 2.61
C ILE A 166 17.60 -11.58 2.63
N VAL A 167 18.49 -11.25 1.69
CA VAL A 167 19.85 -11.81 1.63
C VAL A 167 20.79 -11.13 2.64
N ALA A 168 20.57 -9.85 2.94
CA ALA A 168 21.40 -9.08 3.86
C ALA A 168 20.95 -9.15 5.33
N ALA A 169 19.69 -9.53 5.59
CA ALA A 169 19.12 -9.71 6.93
C ALA A 169 19.46 -11.10 7.51
#